data_AF-A0A2H0FZU2-F1
#
_entry.id   AF-A0A2H0FZU2-F1
#
_cell.length_a   1.000
_cell.length_b   1.000
_cell.length_c   1.000
_cell.angle_alpha   90.00
_cell.angle_beta   90.00
_cell.angle_gamma   90.00
#
_symmetry.space_group_name_H-M   'P 1'
#
loop_
_entity.id
_entity.type
_entity.pdbx_description
1 polymer ?
#
loop_
_entity_poly.entity_id
_entity_poly.type
_entity_poly.pdbx_seq_one_letter_code
_entity_poly.pdbx_strand_id
1 'polypeptide(L)' 'MKRIREHAHVSQPVFARYLNTSESTVQKWETGQKRPSGMALRLLHVVKKHGLEVLA' A
#
# COMPACT_ATOMS: atom_id res chain seq x y z
N MET A 1 2.67 -6.34 4.11
CA MET A 1 2.35 -5.42 3.02
C MET A 1 1.85 -6.17 1.79
N LYS A 2 2.65 -7.09 1.24
CA LYS A 2 2.29 -7.93 0.10
C LYS A 2 0.88 -8.53 0.18
N ARG A 3 0.49 -9.05 1.35
CA ARG A 3 -0.88 -9.54 1.60
C ARG A 3 -1.97 -8.48 1.36
N ILE A 4 -1.78 -7.23 1.81
CA ILE A 4 -2.77 -6.15 1.61
C ILE A 4 -2.96 -5.89 0.11
N ARG A 5 -1.86 -5.84 -0.64
CA ARG A 5 -1.88 -5.68 -2.10
C ARG A 5 -2.55 -6.87 -2.80
N GLU A 6 -2.25 -8.10 -2.38
CA GLU A 6 -2.85 -9.32 -2.90
C GLU A 6 -4.36 -9.37 -2.63
N HIS A 7 -4.79 -9.00 -1.42
CA HIS A 7 -6.22 -8.86 -1.07
C HIS A 7 -6.94 -7.80 -1.90
N ALA A 8 -6.23 -6.76 -2.31
CA ALA A 8 -6.75 -5.73 -3.19
C ALA A 8 -6.69 -6.11 -4.68
N HIS A 9 -6.13 -7.27 -5.05
CA HIS A 9 -5.98 -7.73 -6.44
C HIS A 9 -5.33 -6.70 -7.39
N VAL A 10 -4.41 -5.87 -6.87
CA VAL A 10 -3.74 -4.82 -7.65
C VAL A 10 -2.24 -5.07 -7.81
N SER A 11 -1.68 -4.56 -8.90
CA SER A 11 -0.24 -4.54 -9.14
C SER A 11 0.47 -3.50 -8.26
N GLN A 12 1.76 -3.68 -7.99
CA GLN A 12 2.58 -2.73 -7.22
C GLN A 12 2.47 -1.27 -7.70
N PRO A 13 2.57 -0.96 -9.01
CA PRO A 13 2.46 0.43 -9.49
C PRO A 13 1.05 1.02 -9.33
N VAL A 14 0.01 0.18 -9.44
CA VAL A 14 -1.38 0.60 -9.23
C VAL A 14 -1.60 0.93 -7.75
N PHE A 15 -1.17 0.04 -6.85
CA PHE A 15 -1.20 0.25 -5.41
C PHE A 15 -0.41 1.49 -4.97
N ALA A 16 0.73 1.75 -5.63
CA ALA A 16 1.53 2.94 -5.39
C ALA A 16 0.76 4.23 -5.74
N ARG A 17 0.07 4.25 -6.89
CA ARG A 17 -0.79 5.37 -7.27
C ARG A 17 -1.90 5.64 -6.25
N TYR A 18 -2.58 4.59 -5.78
CA TYR A 18 -3.61 4.71 -4.74
C TYR A 18 -3.08 5.31 -3.43
N LEU A 19 -1.84 4.97 -3.06
CA LEU A 19 -1.20 5.49 -1.84
C LEU A 19 -0.42 6.79 -2.06
N ASN A 20 -0.59 7.42 -3.23
CA ASN A 20 0.14 8.62 -3.66
C ASN A 20 1.67 8.49 -3.42
N THR A 21 2.21 7.33 -3.78
CA THR A 21 3.62 6.98 -3.57
C THR A 21 4.21 6.33 -4.82
N SER A 22 5.52 6.09 -4.81
CA SER A 22 6.21 5.45 -5.93
C SER A 22 6.23 3.92 -5.79
N GLU A 23 6.25 3.22 -6.92
CA GLU A 23 6.37 1.75 -6.96
C GLU A 23 7.61 1.26 -6.19
N SER A 24 8.75 1.95 -6.33
CA SER A 24 9.97 1.66 -5.56
C SER A 24 9.75 1.77 -4.05
N THR A 25 8.89 2.69 -3.59
CA THR A 25 8.55 2.81 -2.17
C THR A 25 7.70 1.63 -1.71
N VAL A 26 6.71 1.22 -2.50
CA VAL A 26 5.91 0.00 -2.23
C VAL A 26 6.80 -1.23 -2.21
N GLN A 27 7.72 -1.38 -3.16
CA GLN A 27 8.67 -2.48 -3.22
C GLN A 27 9.54 -2.53 -1.96
N LYS A 28 10.08 -1.39 -1.51
CA LYS A 28 10.86 -1.29 -0.26
C LYS A 28 10.03 -1.64 0.98
N TRP A 29 8.72 -1.35 0.97
CA TRP A 29 7.80 -1.76 2.03
C TRP A 29 7.49 -3.26 2.01
N GLU A 30 7.40 -3.85 0.81
CA GLU A 30 7.19 -5.30 0.65
C GLU A 30 8.43 -6.12 1.00
N THR A 31 9.62 -5.64 0.69
CA THR A 31 10.91 -6.29 1.03
C THR A 31 11.38 -6.02 2.45
N GLY A 32 10.69 -5.16 3.20
CA GLY A 32 11.05 -4.81 4.58
C GLY A 32 12.22 -3.83 4.72
N GLN A 33 12.78 -3.34 3.60
CA GLN A 33 13.84 -2.33 3.60
C GLN A 33 13.38 -0.99 4.18
N LYS A 34 12.09 -0.64 4.01
CA LYS A 34 11.51 0.59 4.56
C LYS A 34 10.21 0.26 5.25
N ARG A 35 9.93 0.92 6.38
CA ARG A 35 8.62 0.84 7.03
C ARG A 35 7.77 2.04 6.60
N PRO A 36 6.48 1.85 6.27
CA PRO A 36 5.58 2.98 6.06
C PRO A 36 5.43 3.75 7.36
N SER A 37 5.58 5.08 7.29
CA SER A 37 5.43 5.99 8.43
C SER A 37 4.50 7.14 8.07
N GLY A 38 3.96 7.82 9.10
CA GLY A 38 3.06 8.96 8.92
C GLY A 38 1.75 8.58 8.23
N MET A 39 1.38 9.33 7.19
CA MET A 39 0.13 9.15 6.46
C MET A 39 0.04 7.79 5.75
N ALA A 40 1.15 7.27 5.23
CA ALA A 40 1.18 5.95 4.59
C ALA A 40 0.76 4.85 5.57
N LEU A 41 1.22 4.90 6.81
CA LEU A 41 0.84 3.92 7.83
C LEU A 41 -0.66 3.96 8.14
N ARG A 42 -1.25 5.17 8.21
CA ARG A 42 -2.70 5.32 8.41
C ARG A 42 -3.49 4.80 7.21
N LEU A 43 -3.11 5.19 5.99
CA LEU A 43 -3.73 4.72 4.76
C LEU A 43 -3.72 3.19 4.69
N LEU A 44 -2.60 2.56 5.03
CA LEU A 44 -2.52 1.10 5.05
C LEU A 44 -3.40 0.45 6.11
N HIS A 45 -3.57 1.10 7.25
CA HIS A 45 -4.52 0.64 8.26
C HIS A 45 -5.95 0.73 7.76
N VAL A 46 -6.32 1.83 7.09
CA VAL A 46 -7.64 2.03 6.50
C VAL A 46 -7.88 1.01 5.40
N VAL A 47 -6.93 0.83 4.47
CA VAL A 47 -7.00 -0.17 3.39
C VAL A 47 -7.08 -1.59 3.95
N LYS A 48 -6.33 -1.91 4.99
CA LYS A 48 -6.40 -3.22 5.65
C LYS A 48 -7.78 -3.47 6.27
N LYS A 49 -8.43 -2.43 6.78
CA LYS A 49 -9.71 -2.53 7.49
C LYS A 49 -10.93 -2.47 6.55
N HIS A 50 -10.85 -1.66 5.49
CA HIS A 50 -11.97 -1.36 4.61
C HIS A 50 -11.76 -1.81 3.16
N GLY A 51 -10.57 -2.30 2.80
CA GLY A 51 -10.22 -2.63 1.42
C GLY A 51 -9.66 -1.44 0.64
N LEU A 52 -9.26 -1.68 -0.61
CA LEU A 52 -8.73 -0.62 -1.48
C LEU A 52 -9.80 0.36 -1.98
N GLU A 53 -11.07 -0.02 -1.85
CA GLU A 53 -12.24 0.74 -2.31
C GLU A 53 -12.35 2.12 -1.67
N VAL A 54 -11.80 2.30 -0.47
CA VAL A 54 -11.72 3.60 0.22
C VAL A 54 -10.77 4.60 -0.42
N LEU A 55 -9.92 4.15 -1.35
CA LEU A 55 -8.98 4.99 -2.10
C LEU A 55 -9.39 5.19 -3.56
N ALA A 56 -10.51 4.57 -3.98
CA ALA A 56 -11.05 4.67 -5.33
C ALA A 56 -11.91 5.92 -5.53
#